data_AF-A0A0B8PIM8-F1
#
_entry.id   AF-A0A0B8PIM8-F1
#
_cell.length_a   1.000
_cell.length_b   1.000
_cell.length_c   1.000
_cell.angle_alpha   90.00
_cell.angle_beta   90.00
_cell.angle_gamma   90.00
#
_symmetry.space_group_name_H-M   'P 1'
#
loop_
_entity.id
_entity.type
_entity.pdbx_description
1 polymer ?
#
loop_
_entity_poly.entity_id
_entity_poly.type
_entity_poly.pdbx_seq_one_letter_code
_entity_poly.pdbx_strand_id
1 'polypeptide(L)'
;MHFRYPLANGVKTADGKDYIVVATTRPETMLGDTGVAVNPEDPRYKDLIGKEILLPVVNRLIPIVGDEHADMEKGTGCVKITPAHDFNDYEVGKRHSLPMINILTFNADIRDAAEVFTTNGEPSDAYSTELPAKYHGMERFTARKAIVAEFEELGLLDEIKDHDLTVPYGDRGGVVIEPMLTDQWYVRTAPLAETATKAVEDGEIQFVPKQYENMYFSWMRDIQDWCISRQLWWGHRIPAWYDNDGNVYVGRTEEEVRAHNNLAPVVVLRQDDDVLDTWFSSAL
;
A
#
# COMPACT_ATOMS: atom_id res chain seq x y z
N MET A 1 11.34 12.47 11.15
CA MET A 1 11.95 11.88 12.37
C MET A 1 12.95 10.83 11.94
N HIS A 2 14.04 10.67 12.69
CA HIS A 2 15.12 9.73 12.38
C HIS A 2 15.25 8.71 13.49
N PHE A 3 15.10 7.44 13.15
CA PHE A 3 15.14 6.32 14.10
C PHE A 3 16.29 5.38 13.80
N ARG A 4 16.94 4.89 14.85
CA ARG A 4 17.99 3.88 14.77
C ARG A 4 17.34 2.50 14.76
N TYR A 5 17.57 1.76 13.68
CA TYR A 5 17.11 0.40 13.48
C TYR A 5 18.33 -0.52 13.65
N PRO A 6 18.41 -1.29 14.76
CA PRO A 6 19.56 -2.16 15.04
C PRO A 6 19.75 -3.25 13.99
N LEU A 7 20.97 -3.39 13.49
CA LEU A 7 21.36 -4.47 12.60
C LEU A 7 21.37 -5.80 13.38
N ALA A 8 20.79 -6.83 12.78
CA ALA A 8 20.75 -8.15 13.38
C ALA A 8 22.08 -8.90 13.20
N ASN A 9 22.24 -10.00 13.94
CA ASN A 9 23.32 -10.98 13.75
C ASN A 9 24.75 -10.40 13.82
N GLY A 10 24.94 -9.31 14.57
CA GLY A 10 26.25 -8.66 14.75
C GLY A 10 26.79 -7.96 13.49
N VAL A 11 25.95 -7.79 12.47
CA VAL A 11 26.30 -7.02 11.26
C VAL A 11 26.55 -5.57 11.64
N LYS A 12 27.52 -4.95 10.97
CA LYS A 12 27.87 -3.55 11.16
C LYS A 12 27.90 -2.82 9.82
N THR A 13 27.62 -1.52 9.85
CA THR A 13 27.83 -0.63 8.70
C THR A 13 29.32 -0.52 8.37
N ALA A 14 29.66 0.05 7.21
CA ALA A 14 31.04 0.34 6.82
C ALA A 14 31.80 1.17 7.89
N ASP A 15 31.07 2.03 8.61
CA ASP A 15 31.60 2.88 9.68
C ASP A 15 31.60 2.19 11.07
N GLY A 16 31.30 0.89 11.13
CA GLY A 16 31.34 0.09 12.36
C GLY A 16 30.12 0.22 13.29
N LYS A 17 29.06 0.92 12.86
CA LYS A 17 27.81 1.06 13.62
C LYS A 17 27.01 -0.24 13.54
N ASP A 18 26.33 -0.60 14.62
CA ASP A 18 25.43 -1.76 14.72
C ASP A 18 23.96 -1.40 14.46
N TYR A 19 23.70 -0.27 13.81
CA TYR A 19 22.37 0.19 13.42
C TYR A 19 22.44 0.98 12.12
N ILE A 20 21.30 1.11 11.45
CA ILE A 20 21.08 2.09 10.39
C ILE A 20 20.09 3.15 10.86
N VAL A 21 20.14 4.34 10.26
CA VAL A 21 19.19 5.41 10.58
C VAL A 21 18.15 5.47 9.47
N VAL A 22 16.88 5.35 9.83
CA VAL A 22 15.75 5.43 8.91
C VAL A 22 14.99 6.72 9.18
N ALA A 23 14.71 7.47 8.11
CA ALA A 23 13.89 8.67 8.19
C ALA A 23 12.43 8.33 7.89
N THR A 24 11.50 8.79 8.73
CA THR A 24 10.07 8.72 8.44
C THR A 24 9.27 9.85 9.07
N THR A 25 8.10 10.11 8.48
CA THR A 25 7.09 11.08 8.94
C THR A 25 5.87 10.37 9.54
N ARG A 26 5.81 9.04 9.41
CA ARG A 26 4.73 8.16 9.89
C ARG A 26 5.29 7.07 10.79
N PRO A 27 5.81 7.39 11.99
CA PRO A 27 6.42 6.40 12.86
C PRO A 27 5.41 5.35 13.33
N GLU A 28 4.10 5.66 13.43
CA GLU A 28 3.08 4.68 13.78
C GLU A 28 3.03 3.48 12.83
N THR A 29 3.36 3.68 11.54
CA THR A 29 3.34 2.60 10.56
C THR A 29 4.53 1.67 10.68
N MET A 30 5.55 2.00 11.50
CA MET A 30 6.69 1.11 11.74
C MET A 30 6.26 -0.28 12.20
N LEU A 31 5.14 -0.40 12.91
CA LEU A 31 4.59 -1.67 13.40
C LEU A 31 4.33 -2.69 12.26
N GLY A 32 4.08 -2.17 11.06
CA GLY A 32 3.87 -2.95 9.84
C GLY A 32 5.09 -3.05 8.93
N ASP A 33 6.27 -2.58 9.36
CA ASP A 33 7.48 -2.62 8.53
C ASP A 33 7.83 -4.09 8.20
N THR A 34 8.13 -4.33 6.93
CA THR A 34 8.59 -5.63 6.43
C THR A 34 9.88 -5.56 5.65
N GLY A 35 10.49 -4.38 5.54
CA GLY A 35 11.83 -4.22 5.01
C GLY A 35 12.38 -2.82 5.25
N VAL A 36 13.66 -2.66 4.95
CA VAL A 36 14.29 -1.35 4.77
C VAL A 36 14.93 -1.30 3.39
N ALA A 37 14.58 -0.30 2.59
CA ALA A 37 15.21 -0.08 1.30
C ALA A 37 16.44 0.82 1.43
N VAL A 38 17.50 0.46 0.72
CA VAL A 38 18.68 1.28 0.49
C VAL A 38 18.99 1.30 -1.00
N ASN A 39 19.62 2.36 -1.49
CA ASN A 39 20.00 2.40 -2.89
C ASN A 39 21.13 1.38 -3.16
N PRO A 40 21.02 0.52 -4.20
CA PRO A 40 22.09 -0.42 -4.56
C PRO A 40 23.45 0.23 -4.84
N GLU A 41 23.43 1.47 -5.33
CA GLU A 41 24.63 2.24 -5.66
C GLU A 41 25.17 3.03 -4.46
N ASP A 42 24.52 2.98 -3.29
CA ASP A 42 24.99 3.68 -2.10
C ASP A 42 26.18 2.97 -1.45
N PRO A 43 27.41 3.52 -1.51
CA PRO A 43 28.58 2.87 -0.93
C PRO A 43 28.48 2.75 0.59
N ARG A 44 27.60 3.51 1.26
CA ARG A 44 27.39 3.46 2.72
C ARG A 44 26.67 2.18 3.15
N TYR A 45 25.78 1.64 2.31
CA TYR A 45 24.83 0.59 2.69
C TYR A 45 24.73 -0.60 1.73
N LYS A 46 25.33 -0.56 0.54
CA LYS A 46 25.27 -1.66 -0.43
C LYS A 46 25.66 -3.03 0.13
N ASP A 47 26.62 -3.07 1.07
CA ASP A 47 27.10 -4.31 1.71
C ASP A 47 26.10 -4.87 2.73
N LEU A 48 25.06 -4.09 3.08
CA LEU A 48 23.97 -4.49 3.97
C LEU A 48 22.78 -5.10 3.22
N ILE A 49 22.75 -5.04 1.88
CA ILE A 49 21.67 -5.64 1.09
C ILE A 49 21.65 -7.17 1.33
N GLY A 50 20.46 -7.70 1.62
CA GLY A 50 20.25 -9.09 2.01
C GLY A 50 20.62 -9.41 3.46
N LYS A 51 21.05 -8.41 4.25
CA LYS A 51 21.16 -8.53 5.72
C LYS A 51 19.82 -8.17 6.37
N GLU A 52 19.75 -8.37 7.67
CA GLU A 52 18.53 -8.17 8.44
C GLU A 52 18.74 -7.13 9.55
N ILE A 53 17.63 -6.53 9.94
CA ILE A 53 17.50 -5.60 11.06
C ILE A 53 16.53 -6.20 12.05
N LEU A 54 16.78 -5.97 13.34
CA LEU A 54 15.79 -6.21 14.38
C LEU A 54 14.93 -4.96 14.52
N LEU A 55 13.71 -5.02 13.98
CA LEU A 55 12.72 -3.95 14.08
C LEU A 55 12.41 -3.70 15.57
N PRO A 56 12.73 -2.52 16.11
CA PRO A 56 12.46 -2.19 17.52
C PRO A 56 10.97 -2.29 17.83
N VAL A 57 10.61 -2.38 19.12
CA VAL A 57 9.23 -2.41 19.62
C VAL A 57 8.46 -3.71 19.31
N VAL A 58 8.54 -4.19 18.06
CA VAL A 58 7.89 -5.44 17.61
C VAL A 58 8.82 -6.64 17.71
N ASN A 59 10.15 -6.43 17.75
CA ASN A 59 11.17 -7.48 17.78
C ASN A 59 11.08 -8.44 16.58
N ARG A 60 10.80 -7.89 15.40
CA ARG A 60 10.69 -8.63 14.14
C ARG A 60 11.97 -8.50 13.32
N LEU A 61 12.50 -9.60 12.78
CA LEU A 61 13.58 -9.52 11.80
C LEU A 61 13.00 -9.10 10.45
N ILE A 62 13.56 -8.06 9.84
CA ILE A 62 13.17 -7.58 8.51
C ILE A 62 14.41 -7.44 7.61
N PRO A 63 14.30 -7.78 6.31
CA PRO A 63 15.41 -7.68 5.37
C PRO A 63 15.73 -6.23 4.98
N ILE A 64 16.99 -6.00 4.61
CA ILE A 64 17.44 -4.82 3.88
C ILE A 64 17.44 -5.16 2.39
N VAL A 65 16.71 -4.41 1.60
CA VAL A 65 16.56 -4.60 0.15
C VAL A 65 17.24 -3.48 -0.62
N GLY A 66 17.77 -3.80 -1.80
CA GLY A 66 18.32 -2.82 -2.72
C GLY A 66 17.24 -2.31 -3.67
N ASP A 67 16.81 -1.06 -3.53
CA ASP A 67 15.78 -0.46 -4.39
C ASP A 67 16.09 1.01 -4.71
N GLU A 68 15.85 1.42 -5.96
CA GLU A 68 16.07 2.79 -6.43
C GLU A 68 15.11 3.81 -5.82
N HIS A 69 14.00 3.37 -5.22
CA HIS A 69 13.10 4.23 -4.45
C HIS A 69 13.82 4.90 -3.26
N ALA A 70 14.84 4.23 -2.70
CA ALA A 70 15.72 4.84 -1.72
C ALA A 70 16.67 5.83 -2.41
N ASP A 71 16.43 7.12 -2.17
CA ASP A 71 17.23 8.21 -2.71
C ASP A 71 18.43 8.50 -1.79
N MET A 72 19.65 8.37 -2.33
CA MET A 72 20.91 8.55 -1.61
C MET A 72 21.09 9.96 -1.04
N GLU A 73 20.49 10.97 -1.68
CA GLU A 73 20.63 12.38 -1.32
C GLU A 73 19.54 12.84 -0.33
N LYS A 74 18.49 12.04 -0.13
CA LYS A 74 17.38 12.37 0.78
C LYS A 74 17.50 11.68 2.12
N GLY A 75 17.34 12.48 3.19
CA GLY A 75 17.37 11.98 4.56
C GLY A 75 18.67 11.24 4.86
N THR A 76 18.56 9.96 5.16
CA THR A 76 19.71 9.10 5.48
C THR A 76 20.18 8.22 4.33
N GLY A 77 19.43 8.18 3.21
CA GLY A 77 19.58 7.15 2.17
C GLY A 77 18.90 5.82 2.48
N CYS A 78 18.25 5.67 3.65
CA CYS A 78 17.51 4.48 4.05
C CYS A 78 16.04 4.80 4.30
N VAL A 79 15.15 3.98 3.76
CA VAL A 79 13.69 4.18 3.84
C VAL A 79 13.05 2.92 4.43
N LYS A 80 12.24 3.05 5.49
CA LYS A 80 11.43 1.93 5.98
C LYS A 80 10.38 1.60 4.94
N ILE A 81 10.13 0.31 4.73
CA ILE A 81 9.13 -0.17 3.78
C ILE A 81 7.97 -0.78 4.57
N THR A 82 6.81 -0.15 4.47
CA THR A 82 5.55 -0.58 5.09
C THR A 82 4.47 -0.80 4.01
N PRO A 83 4.53 -1.91 3.24
CA PRO A 83 3.76 -2.05 2.00
C PRO A 83 2.24 -1.86 2.14
N ALA A 84 1.67 -2.17 3.30
CA ALA A 84 0.23 -2.08 3.51
C ALA A 84 -0.30 -0.65 3.76
N HIS A 85 0.57 0.35 3.96
CA HIS A 85 0.19 1.68 4.47
C HIS A 85 0.79 2.86 3.68
N ASP A 86 1.52 2.61 2.59
CA ASP A 86 2.00 3.65 1.68
C ASP A 86 2.07 3.11 0.24
N PHE A 87 1.67 3.91 -0.74
CA PHE A 87 1.61 3.48 -2.15
C PHE A 87 2.99 3.21 -2.75
N ASN A 88 4.03 3.97 -2.36
CA ASN A 88 5.37 3.73 -2.86
C ASN A 88 5.97 2.48 -2.20
N ASP A 89 5.77 2.34 -0.89
CA ASP A 89 6.19 1.15 -0.15
C ASP A 89 5.51 -0.11 -0.66
N TYR A 90 4.24 0.00 -1.08
CA TYR A 90 3.49 -1.10 -1.70
C TYR A 90 4.17 -1.61 -2.97
N GLU A 91 4.61 -0.70 -3.85
CA GLU A 91 5.32 -1.05 -5.08
C GLU A 91 6.73 -1.61 -4.81
N VAL A 92 7.46 -1.07 -3.83
CA VAL A 92 8.74 -1.66 -3.37
C VAL A 92 8.48 -3.07 -2.82
N GLY A 93 7.44 -3.23 -2.00
CA GLY A 93 7.04 -4.52 -1.44
C GLY A 93 6.73 -5.54 -2.53
N LYS A 94 6.03 -5.14 -3.60
CA LYS A 94 5.79 -5.99 -4.77
C LYS A 94 7.08 -6.41 -5.47
N ARG A 95 7.97 -5.46 -5.80
CA ARG A 95 9.24 -5.76 -6.49
C ARG A 95 10.13 -6.73 -5.73
N HIS A 96 10.15 -6.62 -4.40
CA HIS A 96 10.99 -7.44 -3.52
C HIS A 96 10.25 -8.59 -2.84
N SER A 97 9.00 -8.86 -3.21
CA SER A 97 8.18 -9.92 -2.60
C SER A 97 8.08 -9.83 -1.07
N LEU A 98 8.04 -8.61 -0.52
CA LEU A 98 7.91 -8.39 0.91
C LEU A 98 6.47 -8.69 1.36
N PRO A 99 6.27 -9.38 2.49
CA PRO A 99 4.95 -9.52 3.09
C PRO A 99 4.31 -8.16 3.38
N MET A 100 2.98 -8.09 3.32
CA MET A 100 2.23 -6.88 3.58
C MET A 100 1.49 -7.01 4.91
N ILE A 101 1.84 -6.17 5.89
CA ILE A 101 1.28 -6.26 7.25
C ILE A 101 0.31 -5.10 7.49
N ASN A 102 -0.98 -5.38 7.48
CA ASN A 102 -2.01 -4.42 7.84
C ASN A 102 -2.10 -4.29 9.36
N ILE A 103 -1.77 -3.11 9.88
CA ILE A 103 -1.77 -2.79 11.31
C ILE A 103 -2.93 -1.86 11.71
N LEU A 104 -3.68 -1.34 10.73
CA LEU A 104 -4.73 -0.36 10.96
C LEU A 104 -6.10 -0.96 10.68
N THR A 105 -7.08 -0.57 11.47
CA THR A 105 -8.50 -0.80 11.20
C THR A 105 -9.04 0.25 10.21
N PHE A 106 -10.28 0.08 9.74
CA PHE A 106 -10.97 1.10 8.93
C PHE A 106 -11.13 2.46 9.63
N ASN A 107 -11.05 2.50 10.96
CA ASN A 107 -11.07 3.74 11.75
C ASN A 107 -9.67 4.36 11.91
N ALA A 108 -8.64 3.74 11.33
CA ALA A 108 -7.24 4.08 11.52
C ALA A 108 -6.76 3.94 12.98
N ASP A 109 -7.36 3.00 13.72
CA ASP A 109 -6.86 2.55 15.02
C ASP A 109 -5.92 1.35 14.83
N ILE A 110 -4.90 1.23 15.69
CA ILE A 110 -4.01 0.06 15.71
C ILE A 110 -4.82 -1.19 16.06
N ARG A 111 -4.67 -2.24 15.26
CA ARG A 111 -5.35 -3.53 15.48
C ARG A 111 -4.81 -4.28 16.70
N ASP A 112 -5.66 -5.13 17.26
CA ASP A 112 -5.27 -6.10 18.29
C ASP A 112 -4.36 -7.19 17.71
N ALA A 113 -4.63 -7.57 16.46
CA ALA A 113 -3.79 -8.47 15.67
C ALA A 113 -3.70 -7.94 14.24
N ALA A 114 -2.48 -7.93 13.69
CA ALA A 114 -2.23 -7.57 12.31
C ALA A 114 -2.82 -8.62 11.35
N GLU A 115 -3.12 -8.18 10.14
CA GLU A 115 -3.38 -9.09 9.02
C GLU A 115 -2.13 -9.13 8.15
N VAL A 116 -1.72 -10.33 7.73
CA VAL A 116 -0.47 -10.53 6.98
C VAL A 116 -0.84 -11.15 5.63
N PHE A 117 -0.38 -10.51 4.56
CA PHE A 117 -0.69 -10.90 3.19
C PHE A 117 0.59 -11.07 2.36
N THR A 118 0.51 -11.89 1.31
CA THR A 118 1.49 -11.91 0.22
C THR A 118 1.31 -10.67 -0.67
N THR A 119 2.25 -10.44 -1.59
CA THR A 119 2.13 -9.36 -2.59
C THR A 119 0.99 -9.55 -3.57
N ASN A 120 0.39 -10.75 -3.60
CA ASN A 120 -0.79 -11.07 -4.39
C ASN A 120 -2.12 -10.90 -3.62
N GLY A 121 -2.05 -10.47 -2.35
CA GLY A 121 -3.24 -10.28 -1.50
C GLY A 121 -3.74 -11.55 -0.81
N GLU A 122 -3.00 -12.65 -0.86
CA GLU A 122 -3.38 -13.90 -0.19
C GLU A 122 -2.94 -13.87 1.29
N PRO A 123 -3.73 -14.41 2.24
CA PRO A 123 -3.30 -14.56 3.63
C PRO A 123 -1.94 -15.29 3.74
N SER A 124 -1.09 -14.84 4.65
CA SER A 124 0.28 -15.34 4.77
C SER A 124 0.70 -15.51 6.24
N ASP A 125 1.41 -16.60 6.52
CA ASP A 125 2.02 -16.87 7.83
C ASP A 125 3.51 -16.44 7.89
N ALA A 126 3.96 -15.60 6.95
CA ALA A 126 5.36 -15.18 6.87
C ALA A 126 5.86 -14.44 8.13
N TYR A 127 4.96 -13.76 8.84
CA TYR A 127 5.23 -13.11 10.10
C TYR A 127 4.09 -13.34 11.10
N SER A 128 4.41 -13.24 12.39
CA SER A 128 3.40 -13.23 13.46
C SER A 128 2.44 -12.05 13.30
N THR A 129 1.16 -12.32 13.57
CA THR A 129 0.08 -11.32 13.63
C THR A 129 0.10 -10.52 14.93
N GLU A 130 0.94 -10.87 15.90
CA GLU A 130 1.04 -10.18 17.18
C GLU A 130 1.52 -8.73 16.99
N LEU A 131 0.78 -7.80 17.59
CA LEU A 131 1.16 -6.40 17.76
C LEU A 131 1.36 -6.10 19.24
N PRO A 132 2.24 -5.15 19.61
CA PRO A 132 2.46 -4.85 21.02
C PRO A 132 1.17 -4.35 21.69
N ALA A 133 0.72 -5.07 22.72
CA ALA A 133 -0.58 -4.86 23.37
C ALA A 133 -0.83 -3.43 23.86
N LYS A 134 0.25 -2.70 24.19
CA LYS A 134 0.15 -1.31 24.63
C LYS A 134 -0.37 -0.35 23.56
N TYR A 135 -0.35 -0.73 22.28
CA TYR A 135 -0.84 0.09 21.17
C TYR A 135 -2.24 -0.28 20.70
N HIS A 136 -2.78 -1.43 21.12
CA HIS A 136 -4.08 -1.92 20.67
C HIS A 136 -5.20 -0.88 20.87
N GLY A 137 -5.97 -0.63 19.82
CA GLY A 137 -7.06 0.33 19.80
C GLY A 137 -6.64 1.81 19.86
N MET A 138 -5.34 2.12 19.81
CA MET A 138 -4.90 3.52 19.73
C MET A 138 -5.15 4.09 18.34
N GLU A 139 -5.75 5.28 18.29
CA GLU A 139 -5.86 6.05 17.05
C GLU A 139 -4.46 6.40 16.51
N ARG A 140 -4.27 6.35 15.19
CA ARG A 140 -2.96 6.48 14.52
C ARG A 140 -2.12 7.70 14.94
N PHE A 141 -2.70 8.89 15.17
CA PHE A 141 -1.95 10.07 15.58
C PHE A 141 -1.56 10.00 17.07
N THR A 142 -2.35 9.31 17.87
CA THR A 142 -2.00 8.99 19.26
C THR A 142 -0.88 7.94 19.29
N ALA A 143 -0.99 6.87 18.51
CA ALA A 143 0.03 5.85 18.34
C ALA A 143 1.35 6.46 17.83
N ARG A 144 1.28 7.41 16.89
CA ARG A 144 2.44 8.17 16.38
C ARG A 144 3.25 8.79 17.51
N LYS A 145 2.59 9.50 18.44
CA LYS A 145 3.26 10.13 19.58
C LYS A 145 3.83 9.10 20.56
N ALA A 146 3.08 8.04 20.82
CA ALA A 146 3.49 6.98 21.74
C ALA A 146 4.71 6.20 21.23
N ILE A 147 4.78 5.90 19.92
CA ILE A 147 5.95 5.27 19.29
C ILE A 147 7.18 6.16 19.39
N VAL A 148 7.04 7.46 19.11
CA VAL A 148 8.17 8.40 19.24
C VAL A 148 8.72 8.42 20.67
N ALA A 149 7.83 8.47 21.66
CA ALA A 149 8.22 8.44 23.06
C ALA A 149 8.93 7.14 23.45
N GLU A 150 8.46 5.98 22.98
CA GLU A 150 9.15 4.71 23.24
C GLU A 150 10.53 4.67 22.59
N PHE A 151 10.69 5.15 21.35
CA PHE A 151 12.01 5.21 20.72
C PHE A 151 12.97 6.14 21.45
N GLU A 152 12.47 7.23 22.04
CA GLU A 152 13.26 8.11 22.91
C GLU A 152 13.68 7.40 24.20
N GLU A 153 12.76 6.70 24.87
CA GLU A 153 13.04 5.90 26.08
C GLU A 153 14.06 4.79 25.82
N LEU A 154 14.00 4.16 24.64
CA LEU A 154 14.95 3.12 24.21
C LEU A 154 16.30 3.70 23.75
N GLY A 155 16.46 5.02 23.65
CA GLY A 155 17.67 5.66 23.12
C GLY A 155 17.90 5.43 21.62
N LEU A 156 16.84 5.07 20.89
CA LEU A 156 16.84 4.78 19.45
C LEU A 156 16.35 5.95 18.61
N LEU A 157 15.83 7.01 19.23
CA LEU A 157 15.57 8.28 18.55
C LEU A 157 16.88 9.02 18.27
N ASP A 158 17.21 9.24 17.00
CA ASP A 158 18.44 9.94 16.60
C ASP A 158 18.24 11.46 16.58
N GLU A 159 17.24 11.93 15.84
CA GLU A 159 16.89 13.34 15.75
C GLU A 159 15.45 13.55 15.23
N ILE A 160 14.88 14.70 15.58
CA ILE A 160 13.62 15.21 15.02
C ILE A 160 13.93 16.48 14.24
N LYS A 161 13.53 16.50 12.97
CA LYS A 161 13.70 17.64 12.07
C LYS A 161 12.34 18.05 11.53
N ASP A 162 12.10 19.35 11.45
CA ASP A 162 10.94 19.92 10.78
C ASP A 162 11.01 19.59 9.29
N HIS A 163 9.87 19.23 8.73
CA HIS A 163 9.78 18.81 7.34
C HIS A 163 8.40 19.17 6.78
N ASP A 164 8.40 19.93 5.68
CA ASP A 164 7.18 20.24 4.96
C ASP A 164 6.72 19.04 4.15
N LEU A 165 5.47 18.64 4.37
CA LEU A 165 4.86 17.46 3.75
C LEU A 165 3.62 17.85 2.95
N THR A 166 3.55 17.35 1.73
CA THR A 166 2.30 17.34 0.96
C THR A 166 1.47 16.15 1.41
N VAL A 167 0.41 16.42 2.17
CA VAL A 167 -0.49 15.38 2.68
C VAL A 167 -1.74 15.30 1.79
N PRO A 168 -2.14 14.11 1.31
CA PRO A 168 -3.37 13.97 0.53
C PRO A 168 -4.60 14.09 1.44
N TYR A 169 -5.59 14.87 1.00
CA TYR A 169 -6.87 15.04 1.69
C TYR A 169 -8.00 14.58 0.80
N GLY A 170 -9.02 13.96 1.39
CA GLY A 170 -10.23 13.60 0.69
C GLY A 170 -10.98 14.85 0.25
N ASP A 171 -11.20 14.99 -1.06
CA ASP A 171 -11.77 16.19 -1.70
C ASP A 171 -13.07 16.69 -1.03
N ARG A 172 -13.96 15.77 -0.65
CA ARG A 172 -15.26 16.11 -0.04
C ARG A 172 -15.22 16.29 1.48
N GLY A 173 -14.38 15.51 2.16
CA GLY A 173 -14.37 15.40 3.63
C GLY A 173 -13.30 16.24 4.32
N GLY A 174 -12.26 16.67 3.58
CA GLY A 174 -11.12 17.39 4.15
C GLY A 174 -10.30 16.57 5.17
N VAL A 175 -10.49 15.24 5.21
CA VAL A 175 -9.76 14.33 6.11
C VAL A 175 -8.54 13.77 5.37
N VAL A 176 -7.44 13.58 6.10
CA VAL A 176 -6.24 12.93 5.56
C VAL A 176 -6.57 11.53 5.07
N ILE A 177 -6.17 11.23 3.84
CA ILE A 177 -6.37 9.90 3.22
C ILE A 177 -5.41 8.90 3.87
N GLU A 178 -5.95 7.73 4.22
CA GLU A 178 -5.19 6.60 4.75
C GLU A 178 -5.03 5.55 3.64
N PRO A 179 -3.80 5.26 3.18
CA PRO A 179 -3.55 4.13 2.32
C PRO A 179 -3.78 2.83 3.10
N MET A 180 -4.56 1.91 2.53
CA MET A 180 -4.89 0.65 3.20
C MET A 180 -5.17 -0.44 2.17
N LEU A 181 -4.83 -1.68 2.53
CA LEU A 181 -5.18 -2.86 1.75
C LEU A 181 -6.67 -3.16 1.91
N THR A 182 -7.38 -3.20 0.79
CA THR A 182 -8.79 -3.58 0.73
C THR A 182 -9.04 -4.33 -0.57
N ASP A 183 -9.98 -5.27 -0.53
CA ASP A 183 -10.46 -5.92 -1.75
C ASP A 183 -11.30 -4.91 -2.54
N GLN A 184 -10.96 -4.74 -3.81
CA GLN A 184 -11.61 -3.79 -4.70
C GLN A 184 -11.68 -4.35 -6.11
N TRP A 185 -12.64 -3.87 -6.90
CA TRP A 185 -12.78 -4.19 -8.30
C TRP A 185 -11.95 -3.24 -9.15
N TYR A 186 -11.12 -3.82 -10.01
CA TYR A 186 -10.27 -3.08 -10.95
C TYR A 186 -10.59 -3.43 -12.39
N VAL A 187 -10.46 -2.43 -13.26
CA VAL A 187 -10.42 -2.62 -14.72
C VAL A 187 -8.97 -2.54 -15.16
N ARG A 188 -8.53 -3.55 -15.92
CA ARG A 188 -7.23 -3.53 -16.60
C ARG A 188 -7.25 -2.49 -17.71
N THR A 189 -6.60 -1.34 -17.50
CA THR A 189 -6.74 -0.18 -18.40
C THR A 189 -5.76 -0.19 -19.56
N ALA A 190 -4.60 -0.84 -19.43
CA ALA A 190 -3.57 -0.91 -20.48
C ALA A 190 -4.10 -1.24 -21.90
N PRO A 191 -4.90 -2.32 -22.12
CA PRO A 191 -5.42 -2.63 -23.46
C PRO A 191 -6.46 -1.61 -23.96
N LEU A 192 -7.22 -0.98 -23.05
CA LEU A 192 -8.16 0.08 -23.40
C LEU A 192 -7.40 1.34 -23.84
N ALA A 193 -6.30 1.62 -23.16
CA ALA A 193 -5.47 2.77 -23.43
C ALA A 193 -4.74 2.68 -24.78
N GLU A 194 -4.29 1.49 -25.16
CA GLU A 194 -3.73 1.24 -26.50
C GLU A 194 -4.74 1.59 -27.59
N THR A 195 -5.98 1.08 -27.45
CA THR A 195 -7.07 1.32 -28.41
C THR A 195 -7.39 2.82 -28.53
N ALA A 196 -7.53 3.51 -27.40
CA ALA A 196 -7.86 4.93 -27.37
C ALA A 196 -6.69 5.83 -27.81
N THR A 197 -5.44 5.42 -27.57
CA THR A 197 -4.24 6.12 -28.06
C THR A 197 -4.20 6.08 -29.58
N LYS A 198 -4.41 4.90 -30.16
CA LYS A 198 -4.39 4.70 -31.61
C LYS A 198 -5.43 5.55 -32.34
N ALA A 199 -6.64 5.69 -31.81
CA ALA A 199 -7.68 6.52 -32.41
C ALA A 199 -7.27 8.01 -32.53
N VAL A 200 -6.44 8.50 -31.61
CA VAL A 200 -5.89 9.87 -31.67
C VAL A 200 -4.72 9.94 -32.66
N GLU A 201 -3.82 8.94 -32.66
CA GLU A 201 -2.69 8.85 -33.59
C GLU A 201 -3.14 8.77 -35.06
N ASP A 202 -4.18 7.97 -35.33
CA ASP A 202 -4.76 7.79 -36.67
C ASP A 202 -5.62 9.00 -37.10
N GLY A 203 -5.83 9.96 -36.20
CA GLY A 203 -6.55 11.21 -36.47
C GLY A 203 -8.07 11.09 -36.48
N GLU A 204 -8.62 9.95 -36.03
CA GLU A 204 -10.07 9.76 -35.83
C GLU A 204 -10.61 10.69 -34.73
N ILE A 205 -9.78 10.96 -33.72
CA ILE A 205 -10.04 11.95 -32.66
C ILE A 205 -9.03 13.09 -32.80
N GLN A 206 -9.53 14.34 -32.78
CA GLN A 206 -8.70 15.54 -32.87
C GLN A 206 -8.93 16.45 -31.67
N PHE A 207 -7.85 16.82 -30.97
CA PHE A 207 -7.94 17.75 -29.85
C PHE A 207 -7.89 19.20 -30.33
N VAL A 208 -8.78 20.03 -29.78
CA VAL A 208 -8.78 21.48 -30.01
C VAL A 208 -8.72 22.19 -28.65
N PRO A 209 -7.62 22.90 -28.34
CA PRO A 209 -6.35 23.03 -29.07
C PRO A 209 -5.49 21.76 -29.12
N LYS A 210 -4.69 21.62 -30.20
CA LYS A 210 -3.84 20.45 -30.48
C LYS A 210 -2.84 20.10 -29.38
N GLN A 211 -2.35 21.10 -28.63
CA GLN A 211 -1.39 20.90 -27.55
C GLN A 211 -1.85 19.91 -26.46
N TYR A 212 -3.17 19.70 -26.31
CA TYR A 212 -3.71 18.74 -25.35
C TYR A 212 -3.41 17.27 -25.71
N GLU A 213 -3.04 16.97 -26.97
CA GLU A 213 -2.58 15.64 -27.38
C GLU A 213 -1.39 15.18 -26.54
N ASN A 214 -0.43 16.07 -26.27
CA ASN A 214 0.76 15.73 -25.49
C ASN A 214 0.41 15.32 -24.05
N MET A 215 -0.54 16.03 -23.44
CA MET A 215 -1.03 15.72 -22.09
C MET A 215 -1.79 14.39 -22.08
N TYR A 216 -2.66 14.17 -23.07
CA TYR A 216 -3.36 12.91 -23.26
C TYR A 216 -2.38 11.74 -23.42
N PHE A 217 -1.43 11.81 -24.36
CA PHE A 217 -0.44 10.74 -24.56
C PHE A 217 0.47 10.52 -23.36
N SER A 218 0.79 11.57 -22.60
CA SER A 218 1.52 11.40 -21.34
C SER A 218 0.71 10.58 -20.33
N TRP A 219 -0.59 10.85 -20.21
CA TRP A 219 -1.47 10.13 -19.29
C TRP A 219 -1.72 8.69 -19.74
N MET A 220 -1.99 8.47 -21.02
CA MET A 220 -2.28 7.14 -21.57
C MET A 220 -1.08 6.18 -21.52
N ARG A 221 0.15 6.69 -21.58
CA ARG A 221 1.38 5.87 -21.50
C ARG A 221 1.67 5.31 -20.11
N ASP A 222 1.22 6.01 -19.07
CA ASP A 222 1.47 5.66 -17.67
C ASP A 222 0.16 5.38 -16.92
N ILE A 223 -0.87 4.97 -17.65
CA ILE A 223 -2.18 4.72 -17.08
C ILE A 223 -2.12 3.53 -16.11
N GLN A 224 -2.70 3.73 -14.93
CA GLN A 224 -2.82 2.68 -13.91
C GLN A 224 -4.17 1.98 -14.02
N ASP A 225 -4.24 0.74 -13.53
CA ASP A 225 -5.51 0.01 -13.47
C ASP A 225 -6.54 0.78 -12.64
N TRP A 226 -7.76 0.87 -13.15
CA TRP A 226 -8.79 1.73 -12.58
C TRP A 226 -9.58 0.98 -11.52
N CYS A 227 -9.45 1.40 -10.26
CA CYS A 227 -10.34 0.97 -9.19
C CYS A 227 -11.75 1.51 -9.45
N ILE A 228 -12.70 0.64 -9.79
CA ILE A 228 -14.08 0.98 -10.15
C ILE A 228 -15.08 0.78 -9.02
N SER A 229 -14.72 0.09 -7.94
CA SER A 229 -15.59 -0.11 -6.78
C SER A 229 -15.52 1.05 -5.79
N ARG A 230 -16.63 1.35 -5.14
CA ARG A 230 -16.76 2.40 -4.12
C ARG A 230 -17.68 1.89 -3.00
N GLN A 231 -17.24 2.06 -1.76
CA GLN A 231 -18.04 1.76 -0.57
C GLN A 231 -18.99 2.93 -0.24
N LEU A 232 -19.90 3.22 -1.18
CA LEU A 232 -20.88 4.31 -1.07
C LEU A 232 -22.31 3.77 -1.11
N TRP A 233 -23.22 4.49 -0.47
CA TRP A 233 -24.65 4.16 -0.46
C TRP A 233 -25.36 4.47 -1.79
N TRP A 234 -24.77 5.34 -2.61
CA TRP A 234 -25.37 5.80 -3.86
C TRP A 234 -24.48 5.49 -5.06
N GLY A 235 -25.00 4.68 -5.98
CA GLY A 235 -24.36 4.30 -7.23
C GLY A 235 -24.98 3.02 -7.79
N HIS A 236 -24.50 2.57 -8.94
CA HIS A 236 -24.94 1.31 -9.53
C HIS A 236 -24.22 0.17 -8.83
N ARG A 237 -24.96 -0.78 -8.23
CA ARG A 237 -24.35 -1.95 -7.57
C ARG A 237 -23.52 -2.77 -8.54
N ILE A 238 -22.37 -3.24 -8.08
CA ILE A 238 -21.51 -4.11 -8.88
C ILE A 238 -22.25 -5.43 -9.15
N PRO A 239 -22.29 -5.93 -10.40
CA PRO A 239 -22.97 -7.17 -10.77
C PRO A 239 -22.12 -8.41 -10.43
N ALA A 240 -21.59 -8.46 -9.20
CA ALA A 240 -20.85 -9.58 -8.65
C ALA A 240 -21.60 -10.16 -7.45
N TRP A 241 -21.49 -11.47 -7.27
CA TRP A 241 -22.23 -12.25 -6.29
C TRP A 241 -21.27 -13.17 -5.56
N TYR A 242 -21.43 -13.27 -4.25
CA TYR A 242 -20.64 -14.11 -3.36
C TYR A 242 -21.51 -15.22 -2.79
N ASP A 243 -20.98 -16.43 -2.70
CA ASP A 243 -21.56 -17.46 -1.83
C ASP A 243 -21.00 -17.36 -0.40
N ASN A 244 -21.44 -18.28 0.47
CA ASN A 244 -20.99 -18.33 1.86
C ASN A 244 -19.55 -18.85 2.02
N ASP A 245 -18.98 -19.48 0.99
CA ASP A 245 -17.61 -19.99 0.98
C ASP A 245 -16.62 -18.96 0.43
N GLY A 246 -17.11 -17.80 -0.03
CA GLY A 246 -16.31 -16.70 -0.58
C GLY A 246 -16.06 -16.80 -2.08
N ASN A 247 -16.70 -17.73 -2.79
CA ASN A 247 -16.58 -17.81 -4.25
C ASN A 247 -17.28 -16.63 -4.91
N VAL A 248 -16.65 -16.09 -5.96
CA VAL A 248 -17.14 -14.90 -6.68
C VAL A 248 -17.72 -15.31 -8.03
N TYR A 249 -18.92 -14.80 -8.33
CA TYR A 249 -19.62 -15.02 -9.58
C TYR A 249 -20.08 -13.69 -10.17
N VAL A 250 -19.79 -13.43 -11.45
CA VAL A 250 -20.15 -12.17 -12.11
C VAL A 250 -21.29 -12.42 -13.09
N GLY A 251 -22.34 -11.59 -13.01
CA GLY A 251 -23.51 -11.67 -13.88
C GLY A 251 -24.53 -10.58 -13.55
N ARG A 252 -25.34 -10.19 -14.55
CA ARG A 252 -26.24 -9.03 -14.44
C ARG A 252 -27.36 -9.28 -13.44
N THR A 253 -27.77 -10.53 -13.28
CA THR A 253 -28.77 -10.96 -12.29
C THR A 253 -28.35 -12.26 -11.61
N GLU A 254 -28.98 -12.56 -10.47
CA GLU A 254 -28.76 -13.81 -9.75
C GLU A 254 -29.12 -15.03 -10.61
N GLU A 255 -30.20 -14.95 -11.40
CA GLU A 255 -30.63 -16.03 -12.28
C GLU A 255 -29.58 -16.34 -13.36
N GLU A 256 -28.97 -15.30 -13.94
CA GLU A 256 -27.88 -15.43 -14.90
C GLU A 256 -26.68 -16.15 -14.26
N VAL A 257 -26.28 -15.71 -13.07
CA VAL A 257 -25.17 -16.31 -12.31
C VAL A 257 -25.44 -17.79 -12.01
N ARG A 258 -26.64 -18.10 -11.51
CA ARG A 258 -27.02 -19.49 -11.17
C ARG A 258 -27.01 -20.39 -12.39
N ALA A 259 -27.55 -19.91 -13.53
CA ALA A 259 -27.61 -20.68 -14.76
C ALA A 259 -26.22 -20.97 -15.35
N HIS A 260 -25.34 -19.97 -15.42
CA HIS A 260 -24.00 -20.15 -16.01
C HIS A 260 -23.08 -21.02 -15.17
N ASN A 261 -23.25 -21.02 -13.85
CA ASN A 261 -22.38 -21.73 -12.91
C ASN A 261 -23.00 -23.04 -12.38
N ASN A 262 -24.16 -23.44 -12.88
CA ASN A 262 -24.90 -24.64 -12.44
C ASN A 262 -25.10 -24.70 -10.91
N LEU A 263 -25.40 -23.55 -10.29
CA LEU A 263 -25.51 -23.45 -8.84
C LEU A 263 -26.84 -24.03 -8.36
N ALA A 264 -26.78 -24.91 -7.38
CA ALA A 264 -27.98 -25.46 -6.75
C ALA A 264 -28.76 -24.36 -6.02
N PRO A 265 -30.10 -24.45 -5.91
CA PRO A 265 -30.91 -23.47 -5.20
C PRO A 265 -30.55 -23.29 -3.72
N VAL A 266 -29.89 -24.28 -3.12
CA VAL A 266 -29.41 -24.23 -1.72
C VAL A 266 -28.22 -23.29 -1.53
N VAL A 267 -27.48 -22.97 -2.60
CA VAL A 267 -26.37 -22.02 -2.54
C VAL A 267 -26.96 -20.63 -2.38
N VAL A 268 -26.73 -20.00 -1.22
CA VAL A 268 -27.12 -18.63 -0.95
C VAL A 268 -26.14 -17.71 -1.66
N LEU A 269 -26.66 -16.78 -2.44
CA LEU A 269 -25.86 -15.76 -3.11
C LEU A 269 -26.19 -14.39 -2.52
N ARG A 270 -25.14 -13.59 -2.31
CA ARG A 270 -25.23 -12.19 -1.90
C ARG A 270 -24.54 -11.34 -2.95
N GLN A 271 -25.27 -10.40 -3.55
CA GLN A 271 -24.65 -9.43 -4.44
C GLN A 271 -23.69 -8.53 -3.64
N ASP A 272 -22.62 -8.09 -4.28
CA ASP A 272 -21.65 -7.12 -3.74
C ASP A 272 -22.35 -5.84 -3.26
N ASP A 273 -21.99 -5.37 -2.07
CA ASP A 273 -22.54 -4.15 -1.48
C ASP A 273 -21.90 -2.88 -2.06
N ASP A 274 -20.77 -3.03 -2.77
CA ASP A 274 -20.12 -1.93 -3.46
C ASP A 274 -20.92 -1.40 -4.66
N VAL A 275 -20.68 -0.12 -4.95
CA VAL A 275 -21.20 0.55 -6.14
C VAL A 275 -20.08 0.94 -7.09
N LEU A 276 -20.42 1.07 -8.36
CA LEU A 276 -19.51 1.54 -9.40
C LEU A 276 -19.20 3.03 -9.23
N ASP A 277 -17.97 3.40 -9.55
CA ASP A 277 -17.52 4.78 -9.66
C ASP A 277 -18.43 5.59 -10.59
N THR A 278 -18.75 6.82 -10.22
CA THR A 278 -19.59 7.71 -11.03
C THR A 278 -18.98 7.92 -12.42
N TRP A 279 -17.65 7.99 -12.51
CA TRP A 279 -16.94 8.08 -13.79
C TRP A 279 -17.11 6.82 -14.65
N PHE A 280 -17.28 5.64 -14.05
CA PHE A 280 -17.56 4.40 -14.78
C PHE A 280 -18.90 4.48 -15.50
N SER A 281 -19.95 4.96 -14.81
CA SER A 281 -21.25 5.17 -15.45
C SER A 281 -21.24 6.30 -16.49
N SER A 282 -20.38 7.31 -16.33
CA SER A 282 -20.32 8.46 -17.24
C SER A 282 -19.55 8.16 -18.53
N ALA A 283 -18.77 7.08 -18.54
CA ALA A 283 -17.96 6.64 -19.67
C ALA A 283 -18.72 5.72 -20.65
N LEU A 284 -19.94 5.31 -20.31
CA LEU A 284 -20.82 4.42 -21.11
C LEU A 284 -21.91 5.22 -21.83
#